data_AF-A0A7Z7YT23-F1
#
_entry.id   AF-A0A7Z7YT23-F1
#
_cell.length_a   1.000
_cell.length_b   1.000
_cell.length_c   1.000
_cell.angle_alpha   90.00
_cell.angle_beta   90.00
_cell.angle_gamma   90.00
#
_symmetry.space_group_name_H-M   'P 1'
#
loop_
_entity.id
_entity.type
_entity.pdbx_description
1 polymer ?
#
loop_
_entity_poly.entity_id
_entity_poly.type
_entity_poly.pdbx_seq_one_letter_code
_entity_poly.pdbx_strand_id
1 'polypeptide(L)'
;NEITTSDKEQEVKLYQNEASKKSDLERTDLAKEKTGVFTGTFAINPLSGDKLPIWIADYVLSTYGTGAVMAVPGHDERDHEFATKFNLPIIEVIEGGEVQKYAYTGEGKHINSGELDGLENEAAISKAIELLESKGAGEKKVNYKLRDWLFSRQRYWGEPIPIIHWEDGSMTTVPEDELPLLLPETDEI
;
A
#
# COMPACT_ATOMS: atom_id res chain seq x y z
N ASN A 1 -9.45 4.51 -15.25
CA ASN A 1 -10.44 4.86 -14.21
C ASN A 1 -11.69 4.00 -14.36
N GLU A 2 -11.57 2.67 -14.23
CA GLU A 2 -12.72 1.76 -14.41
C GLU A 2 -13.62 1.67 -13.17
N ILE A 3 -13.08 2.01 -12.00
CA ILE A 3 -13.77 1.95 -10.70
C ILE A 3 -14.26 3.32 -10.23
N THR A 4 -14.28 4.34 -11.09
CA THR A 4 -14.73 5.69 -10.74
C THR A 4 -16.05 5.98 -11.43
N THR A 5 -17.05 6.41 -10.68
CA THR A 5 -18.34 6.82 -11.26
C THR A 5 -18.20 8.16 -11.99
N SER A 6 -19.05 8.41 -12.98
CA SER A 6 -18.95 9.62 -13.83
C SER A 6 -19.06 10.93 -13.04
N ASP A 7 -19.84 10.95 -11.96
CA ASP A 7 -20.00 12.11 -11.08
C ASP A 7 -18.77 12.39 -10.21
N LYS A 8 -17.88 11.39 -10.02
CA LYS A 8 -16.64 11.50 -9.25
C LYS A 8 -15.39 11.64 -10.10
N GLU A 9 -15.50 11.51 -11.41
CA GLU A 9 -14.35 11.49 -12.32
C GLU A 9 -13.49 12.77 -12.25
N GLN A 10 -14.14 13.95 -12.22
CA GLN A 10 -13.43 15.22 -12.13
C GLN A 10 -12.69 15.38 -10.80
N GLU A 11 -13.36 15.05 -9.69
CA GLU A 11 -12.80 15.12 -8.34
C GLU A 11 -11.58 14.18 -8.19
N VAL A 12 -11.71 12.95 -8.68
CA VAL A 12 -10.64 11.94 -8.69
C VAL A 12 -9.46 12.39 -9.53
N LYS A 13 -9.69 12.91 -10.75
CA LYS A 13 -8.61 13.38 -11.63
C LYS A 13 -7.84 14.56 -11.02
N LEU A 14 -8.56 15.52 -10.42
CA LEU A 14 -7.93 16.65 -9.74
C LEU A 14 -7.07 16.15 -8.57
N TYR A 15 -7.60 15.24 -7.76
CA TYR A 15 -6.86 14.67 -6.65
C TYR A 15 -5.61 13.91 -7.09
N GLN A 16 -5.69 13.09 -8.15
CA GLN A 16 -4.55 12.39 -8.73
C GLN A 16 -3.44 13.37 -9.18
N ASN A 17 -3.82 14.47 -9.83
CA ASN A 17 -2.87 15.50 -10.27
C ASN A 17 -2.21 16.24 -9.10
N GLU A 18 -2.92 16.50 -8.00
CA GLU A 18 -2.31 17.09 -6.81
C GLU A 18 -1.40 16.10 -6.08
N ALA A 19 -1.82 14.84 -5.98
CA ALA A 19 -1.01 13.79 -5.36
C ALA A 19 0.29 13.52 -6.15
N SER A 20 0.27 13.60 -7.48
CA SER A 20 1.45 13.39 -8.33
C SER A 20 2.51 14.48 -8.20
N LYS A 21 2.16 15.65 -7.64
CA LYS A 21 3.11 16.73 -7.37
C LYS A 21 3.88 16.52 -6.06
N LYS A 22 3.48 15.55 -5.24
CA LYS A 22 4.12 15.21 -3.96
C LYS A 22 5.04 14.00 -4.15
N SER A 23 6.18 14.04 -3.47
CA SER A 23 7.06 12.88 -3.32
C SER A 23 6.46 11.82 -2.40
N ASP A 24 6.93 10.57 -2.49
CA ASP A 24 6.50 9.48 -1.60
C ASP A 24 6.75 9.81 -0.12
N LEU A 25 7.81 10.57 0.18
CA LEU A 25 8.12 11.03 1.53
C LEU A 25 7.08 12.04 2.05
N GLU A 26 6.67 12.99 1.21
CA GLU A 26 5.64 13.98 1.55
C GLU A 26 4.25 13.37 1.70
N ARG A 27 4.02 12.20 1.11
CA ARG A 27 2.75 11.45 1.17
C ARG A 27 2.63 10.51 2.37
N THR A 28 3.74 10.18 3.03
CA THR A 28 3.80 9.22 4.14
C THR A 28 3.93 9.94 5.48
N ASP A 29 5.02 9.72 6.23
CA ASP A 29 5.13 10.10 7.64
C ASP A 29 5.19 11.63 7.87
N LEU A 30 5.45 12.41 6.82
CA LEU A 30 5.43 13.89 6.87
C LEU A 30 4.03 14.48 6.61
N ALA A 31 3.06 13.69 6.16
CA ALA A 31 1.73 14.17 5.85
C ALA A 31 0.92 14.40 7.14
N LYS A 32 0.93 15.64 7.62
CA LYS A 32 0.15 16.08 8.80
C LYS A 32 -1.36 15.98 8.61
N GLU A 33 -1.83 16.04 7.37
CA GLU A 33 -3.25 15.95 7.05
C GLU A 33 -3.54 14.75 6.15
N LYS A 34 -4.44 13.88 6.61
CA LYS A 34 -4.99 12.81 5.78
C LYS A 34 -5.89 13.41 4.69
N THR A 35 -5.69 13.03 3.44
CA THR A 35 -6.54 13.47 2.33
C THR A 35 -7.02 12.26 1.54
N GLY A 36 -8.17 12.38 0.89
CA GLY A 36 -8.70 11.31 0.05
C GLY A 36 -10.02 11.68 -0.60
N VAL A 37 -10.39 10.92 -1.63
CA VAL A 37 -11.62 11.12 -2.41
C VAL A 37 -12.34 9.79 -2.59
N PHE A 38 -13.66 9.81 -2.39
CA PHE A 38 -14.50 8.65 -2.65
C PHE A 38 -14.66 8.45 -4.15
N THR A 39 -14.44 7.22 -4.61
CA THR A 39 -14.49 6.89 -6.06
C THR A 39 -15.89 6.73 -6.62
N GLY A 40 -16.93 6.66 -5.76
CA GLY A 40 -18.29 6.33 -6.18
C GLY A 40 -18.60 4.84 -6.23
N THR A 41 -17.58 3.99 -6.08
CA THR A 41 -17.68 2.53 -6.21
C THR A 41 -17.46 1.83 -4.88
N PHE A 42 -18.00 0.61 -4.77
CA PHE A 42 -17.90 -0.23 -3.59
C PHE A 42 -17.25 -1.56 -3.94
N ALA A 43 -16.43 -2.07 -3.02
CA ALA A 43 -15.95 -3.45 -3.02
C ALA A 43 -16.87 -4.31 -2.13
N ILE A 44 -16.81 -5.63 -2.30
CA ILE A 44 -17.49 -6.59 -1.43
C ILE A 44 -16.46 -7.23 -0.51
N ASN A 45 -16.70 -7.20 0.79
CA ASN A 45 -15.91 -7.97 1.75
C ASN A 45 -16.17 -9.47 1.52
N PRO A 46 -15.15 -10.30 1.21
CA PRO A 46 -15.35 -11.72 0.89
C PRO A 46 -15.80 -12.58 2.09
N LEU A 47 -15.59 -12.11 3.32
CA LEU A 47 -15.99 -12.80 4.54
C LEU A 47 -17.39 -12.38 4.99
N SER A 48 -17.66 -11.08 5.11
CA SER A 48 -18.95 -10.58 5.61
C SER A 48 -20.00 -10.35 4.52
N GLY A 49 -19.59 -10.14 3.27
CA GLY A 49 -20.47 -9.75 2.16
C GLY A 49 -20.81 -8.26 2.13
N ASP A 50 -20.30 -7.47 3.07
CA ASP A 50 -20.60 -6.03 3.16
C ASP A 50 -20.03 -5.24 2.00
N LYS A 51 -20.73 -4.16 1.64
CA LYS A 51 -20.26 -3.18 0.66
C LYS A 51 -19.35 -2.17 1.34
N LEU A 52 -18.09 -2.14 0.93
CA LEU A 52 -17.07 -1.23 1.43
C LEU A 52 -16.80 -0.12 0.42
N PRO A 53 -16.87 1.16 0.78
CA PRO A 53 -16.59 2.26 -0.14
C PRO A 53 -15.12 2.26 -0.54
N ILE A 54 -14.84 2.43 -1.82
CA ILE A 54 -13.46 2.53 -2.31
C ILE A 54 -13.04 4.00 -2.35
N TRP A 55 -11.94 4.31 -1.67
CA TRP A 55 -11.34 5.64 -1.61
C TRP A 55 -9.97 5.63 -2.26
N ILE A 56 -9.59 6.76 -2.86
CA ILE A 56 -8.19 7.05 -3.17
C ILE A 56 -7.63 7.97 -2.11
N ALA A 57 -6.42 7.68 -1.65
CA ALA A 57 -5.74 8.48 -0.63
C ALA A 57 -4.23 8.47 -0.90
N ASP A 58 -3.57 9.60 -0.65
CA ASP A 58 -2.17 9.80 -0.99
C ASP A 58 -1.22 8.98 -0.11
N TYR A 59 -1.61 8.65 1.12
CA TYR A 59 -0.83 7.78 2.02
C TYR A 59 -0.74 6.32 1.56
N VAL A 60 -1.54 5.90 0.57
CA VAL A 60 -1.43 4.58 -0.08
C VAL A 60 -0.50 4.71 -1.28
N LEU A 61 0.69 4.10 -1.17
CA LEU A 61 1.70 4.13 -2.22
C LEU A 61 1.48 3.01 -3.23
N SER A 62 1.42 3.35 -4.53
CA SER A 62 1.28 2.37 -5.61
C SER A 62 2.46 1.40 -5.73
N THR A 63 3.63 1.82 -5.27
CA THR A 63 4.87 1.04 -5.26
C THR A 63 4.99 0.09 -4.08
N TYR A 64 4.05 0.14 -3.11
CA TYR A 64 4.07 -0.71 -1.93
C TYR A 64 2.91 -1.71 -1.90
N GLY A 65 3.23 -2.99 -1.68
CA GLY A 65 2.25 -4.06 -1.69
C GLY A 65 1.62 -4.20 -3.08
N THR A 66 0.29 -4.14 -3.14
CA THR A 66 -0.49 -4.15 -4.40
C THR A 66 -0.91 -2.76 -4.84
N GLY A 67 -0.51 -1.70 -4.12
CA GLY A 67 -1.02 -0.35 -4.33
C GLY A 67 -2.44 -0.12 -3.82
N ALA A 68 -3.03 -1.10 -3.12
CA ALA A 68 -4.31 -1.01 -2.43
C ALA A 68 -4.20 -1.64 -1.05
N VAL A 69 -4.87 -1.05 -0.06
CA VAL A 69 -4.92 -1.55 1.32
C VAL A 69 -6.36 -1.60 1.80
N MET A 70 -6.69 -2.58 2.63
CA MET A 70 -7.92 -2.54 3.41
C MET A 70 -7.71 -1.61 4.60
N ALA A 71 -8.72 -0.79 4.91
CA ALA A 71 -8.69 0.07 6.08
C ALA A 71 -9.43 -0.58 7.24
N VAL A 72 -8.83 -0.63 8.43
CA VAL A 72 -9.44 -1.18 9.65
C VAL A 72 -9.40 -0.13 10.77
N PRO A 73 -10.29 0.90 10.74
CA PRO A 73 -10.21 2.05 11.65
C PRO A 73 -10.31 1.72 13.14
N GLY A 74 -10.89 0.58 13.49
CA GLY A 74 -10.94 0.13 14.88
C GLY A 74 -9.57 -0.26 15.44
N HIS A 75 -8.61 -0.63 14.57
CA HIS A 75 -7.38 -1.32 14.96
C HIS A 75 -6.10 -0.87 14.22
N ASP A 76 -6.16 0.12 13.33
CA ASP A 76 -5.00 0.85 12.76
C ASP A 76 -5.17 2.35 12.98
N GLU A 77 -4.15 2.99 13.57
CA GLU A 77 -4.18 4.42 13.93
C GLU A 77 -4.35 5.34 12.70
N ARG A 78 -3.71 5.02 11.57
CA ARG A 78 -3.79 5.86 10.36
C ARG A 78 -5.17 5.76 9.74
N ASP A 79 -5.75 4.58 9.75
CA ASP A 79 -7.11 4.35 9.26
C ASP A 79 -8.15 4.99 10.18
N HIS A 80 -7.90 5.00 11.49
CA HIS A 80 -8.74 5.67 12.48
C HIS A 80 -8.77 7.19 12.26
N GLU A 81 -7.62 7.82 12.06
CA GLU A 81 -7.52 9.25 11.74
C GLU A 81 -8.26 9.58 10.43
N PHE A 82 -8.08 8.75 9.41
CA PHE A 82 -8.77 8.90 8.13
C PHE A 82 -10.29 8.76 8.30
N ALA A 83 -10.74 7.69 8.95
CA ALA A 83 -12.16 7.44 9.19
C ALA A 83 -12.81 8.54 10.03
N THR A 84 -12.14 9.02 11.06
CA THR A 84 -12.61 10.14 11.88
C THR A 84 -12.75 11.41 11.05
N LYS A 85 -11.77 11.74 10.22
CA LYS A 85 -11.80 12.94 9.36
C LYS A 85 -12.92 12.88 8.33
N PHE A 86 -13.16 11.71 7.73
CA PHE A 86 -14.14 11.52 6.67
C PHE A 86 -15.48 10.95 7.16
N ASN A 87 -15.67 10.87 8.48
CA ASN A 87 -16.87 10.32 9.13
C ASN A 87 -17.27 8.94 8.57
N LEU A 88 -16.28 8.06 8.44
CA LEU A 88 -16.46 6.67 8.01
C LEU A 88 -16.75 5.76 9.21
N PRO A 89 -17.42 4.61 8.98
CA PRO A 89 -17.72 3.67 10.06
C PRO A 89 -16.45 3.15 10.75
N ILE A 90 -16.45 3.17 12.08
CA ILE A 90 -15.42 2.56 12.92
C ILE A 90 -16.08 1.38 13.65
N ILE A 91 -15.68 0.17 13.27
CA ILE A 91 -16.26 -1.09 13.77
C ILE A 91 -15.23 -1.77 14.68
N GLU A 92 -15.66 -2.17 15.87
CA GLU A 92 -14.86 -2.98 16.79
C GLU A 92 -14.93 -4.45 16.38
N VAL A 93 -13.78 -5.04 16.10
CA VAL A 93 -13.67 -6.48 15.80
C VAL A 93 -12.75 -7.25 16.74
N ILE A 94 -12.05 -6.55 17.64
CA ILE A 94 -11.25 -7.13 18.73
C ILE A 94 -11.72 -6.51 20.03
N GLU A 95 -12.10 -7.34 20.99
CA GLU A 95 -12.57 -6.92 22.32
C GLU A 95 -11.45 -6.25 23.12
N GLY A 96 -11.81 -5.18 23.86
CA GLY A 96 -10.97 -4.62 24.91
C GLY A 96 -10.53 -3.17 24.69
N GLY A 97 -11.00 -2.51 23.64
CA GLY A 97 -10.65 -1.14 23.30
C GLY A 97 -11.84 -0.17 23.29
N GLU A 98 -11.56 1.13 23.42
CA GLU A 98 -12.55 2.17 23.14
C GLU A 98 -12.38 2.67 21.69
N VAL A 99 -12.73 1.82 20.72
CA VAL A 99 -12.44 2.07 19.29
C VAL A 99 -13.13 3.31 18.72
N GLN A 100 -14.08 3.92 19.43
CA GLN A 100 -14.70 5.19 19.05
C GLN A 100 -13.83 6.41 19.39
N LYS A 101 -12.81 6.25 20.24
CA LYS A 101 -11.89 7.32 20.67
C LYS A 101 -10.50 7.19 20.06
N TYR A 102 -10.00 5.96 19.95
CA TYR A 102 -8.67 5.65 19.44
C TYR A 102 -8.63 4.24 18.86
N ALA A 103 -7.70 3.97 17.93
CA ALA A 103 -7.51 2.62 17.41
C ALA A 103 -6.95 1.69 18.49
N TYR A 104 -7.58 0.53 18.69
CA TYR A 104 -7.07 -0.49 19.59
C TYR A 104 -6.13 -1.44 18.84
N THR A 105 -4.83 -1.32 19.10
CA THR A 105 -3.77 -2.09 18.42
C THR A 105 -3.32 -3.33 19.21
N GLY A 106 -4.01 -3.66 20.30
CA GLY A 106 -3.71 -4.80 21.15
C GLY A 106 -4.25 -6.13 20.62
N GLU A 107 -3.93 -7.20 21.34
CA GLU A 107 -4.49 -8.53 21.11
C GLU A 107 -5.73 -8.74 21.98
N GLY A 108 -6.66 -9.56 21.48
CA GLY A 108 -7.88 -9.91 22.18
C GLY A 108 -8.78 -10.82 21.36
N LYS A 109 -9.91 -11.18 21.96
CA LYS A 109 -10.89 -12.03 21.30
C LYS A 109 -11.58 -11.28 20.18
N HIS A 110 -11.71 -11.96 19.05
CA HIS A 110 -12.48 -11.43 17.94
C HIS A 110 -13.96 -11.38 18.29
N ILE A 111 -14.60 -10.26 17.94
CA ILE A 111 -16.03 -10.01 18.08
C ILE A 111 -16.56 -9.43 16.77
N ASN A 112 -17.87 -9.48 16.53
CA ASN A 112 -18.50 -8.98 15.29
C ASN A 112 -17.85 -9.52 14.00
N SER A 113 -17.26 -10.71 14.06
CA SER A 113 -16.41 -11.32 13.03
C SER A 113 -16.92 -12.68 12.57
N GLY A 114 -18.16 -13.05 12.95
CA GLY A 114 -18.86 -14.23 12.44
C GLY A 114 -18.15 -15.53 12.86
N GLU A 115 -17.64 -16.29 11.91
CA GLU A 115 -16.96 -17.57 12.18
C GLU A 115 -15.66 -17.41 12.99
N LEU A 116 -15.14 -16.19 13.13
CA LEU A 116 -13.93 -15.90 13.91
C LEU A 116 -14.24 -15.52 15.35
N ASP A 117 -15.50 -15.31 15.72
CA ASP A 117 -15.88 -14.83 17.05
C ASP A 117 -15.38 -15.75 18.17
N GLY A 118 -14.82 -15.12 19.22
CA GLY A 118 -14.27 -15.80 20.39
C GLY A 118 -12.85 -16.36 20.21
N LEU A 119 -12.26 -16.30 19.01
CA LEU A 119 -10.88 -16.69 18.77
C LEU A 119 -9.91 -15.57 19.15
N GLU A 120 -8.76 -15.94 19.72
CA GLU A 120 -7.61 -15.06 19.90
C GLU A 120 -6.89 -14.83 18.56
N ASN A 121 -6.07 -13.77 18.47
CA ASN A 121 -5.46 -13.29 17.23
C ASN A 121 -4.80 -14.38 16.36
N GLU A 122 -3.91 -15.22 16.92
CA GLU A 122 -3.18 -16.22 16.12
C GLU A 122 -4.11 -17.28 15.51
N ALA A 123 -5.10 -17.75 16.29
CA ALA A 123 -6.10 -18.70 15.83
C ALA A 123 -7.06 -18.06 14.81
N ALA A 124 -7.45 -16.81 15.04
CA ALA A 124 -8.31 -16.04 14.14
C ALA A 124 -7.62 -15.79 12.79
N ILE A 125 -6.34 -15.41 12.79
CA ILE A 125 -5.54 -15.21 11.56
C ILE A 125 -5.45 -16.51 10.76
N SER A 126 -5.15 -17.62 11.43
CA SER A 126 -5.03 -18.93 10.78
C SER A 126 -6.36 -19.35 10.14
N LYS A 127 -7.47 -19.23 10.87
CA LYS A 127 -8.80 -19.55 10.36
C LYS A 127 -9.26 -18.60 9.25
N ALA A 128 -8.96 -17.30 9.35
CA ALA A 128 -9.29 -16.32 8.31
C ALA A 128 -8.60 -16.63 6.99
N ILE A 129 -7.32 -17.05 7.03
CA ILE A 129 -6.58 -17.49 5.85
C ILE A 129 -7.28 -18.69 5.21
N GLU A 130 -7.62 -19.72 5.99
CA GLU A 130 -8.34 -20.91 5.49
C GLU A 130 -9.69 -20.55 4.85
N LEU A 131 -10.45 -19.64 5.46
CA LEU A 131 -11.72 -19.16 4.93
C LEU A 131 -11.55 -18.39 3.61
N LEU A 132 -10.51 -17.57 3.49
CA LEU A 132 -10.23 -16.82 2.26
C LEU A 132 -9.76 -17.75 1.13
N GLU A 133 -8.89 -18.72 1.44
CA GLU A 133 -8.38 -19.71 0.48
C GLU A 133 -9.50 -20.64 -0.02
N SER A 134 -10.35 -21.14 0.88
CA SER A 134 -11.49 -22.01 0.49
C SER A 134 -12.53 -21.29 -0.39
N LYS A 135 -12.65 -19.97 -0.27
CA LYS A 135 -13.50 -19.13 -1.12
C LYS A 135 -12.81 -18.68 -2.43
N GLY A 136 -11.52 -18.99 -2.61
CA GLY A 136 -10.72 -18.48 -3.73
C GLY A 136 -10.57 -16.96 -3.73
N ALA A 137 -10.70 -16.33 -2.56
CA ALA A 137 -10.71 -14.87 -2.38
C ALA A 137 -9.40 -14.32 -1.81
N GLY A 138 -8.41 -15.19 -1.57
CA GLY A 138 -7.07 -14.81 -1.10
C GLY A 138 -6.19 -16.03 -0.89
N GLU A 139 -4.91 -15.76 -0.62
CA GLU A 139 -3.90 -16.77 -0.29
C GLU A 139 -2.94 -16.22 0.77
N LYS A 140 -2.30 -17.10 1.54
CA LYS A 140 -1.24 -16.69 2.48
C LYS A 140 -0.03 -16.14 1.74
N LYS A 141 0.42 -14.93 2.13
CA LYS A 141 1.66 -14.32 1.62
C LYS A 141 2.53 -13.80 2.75
N VAL A 142 3.84 -14.06 2.67
CA VAL A 142 4.85 -13.49 3.57
C VAL A 142 5.42 -12.23 2.92
N ASN A 143 5.46 -11.13 3.68
CA ASN A 143 5.98 -9.84 3.21
C ASN A 143 7.10 -9.34 4.13
N TYR A 144 8.04 -8.57 3.56
CA TYR A 144 9.15 -7.98 4.29
C TYR A 144 9.08 -6.45 4.21
N LYS A 145 9.46 -5.78 5.30
CA LYS A 145 9.69 -4.32 5.28
C LYS A 145 10.94 -3.95 4.46
N LEU A 146 11.84 -4.90 4.25
CA LEU A 146 13.04 -4.73 3.42
C LEU A 146 12.64 -4.30 2.00
N ARG A 147 13.44 -3.41 1.43
CA ARG A 147 13.30 -2.90 0.05
C ARG A 147 14.50 -3.33 -0.76
N ASP A 148 14.31 -3.38 -2.07
CA ASP A 148 15.42 -3.57 -2.99
C ASP A 148 16.42 -2.43 -2.83
N TRP A 149 17.69 -2.77 -2.99
CA TRP A 149 18.76 -1.80 -2.84
C TRP A 149 18.89 -0.96 -4.11
N LEU A 150 18.48 0.30 -4.01
CA LEU A 150 18.79 1.29 -5.03
C LEU A 150 20.28 1.69 -4.91
N PHE A 151 21.14 1.06 -5.70
CA PHE A 151 22.58 1.34 -5.73
C PHE A 151 22.99 2.27 -6.89
N SER A 152 22.17 2.42 -7.92
CA SER A 152 22.45 3.32 -9.06
C SER A 152 22.51 4.79 -8.62
N ARG A 153 23.42 5.57 -9.20
CA ARG A 153 23.63 6.99 -8.85
C ARG A 153 23.80 7.82 -10.11
N GLN A 154 23.17 9.00 -10.14
CA GLN A 154 23.36 10.01 -11.18
C GLN A 154 24.55 10.90 -10.81
N ARG A 155 25.74 10.30 -10.77
CA ARG A 155 27.01 10.94 -10.44
C ARG A 155 28.09 10.41 -11.37
N TYR A 156 28.98 11.29 -11.80
CA TYR A 156 30.14 10.91 -12.60
C TYR A 156 31.11 10.04 -11.77
N TRP A 157 31.45 10.48 -10.56
CA TRP A 157 32.42 9.77 -9.71
C TRP A 157 31.82 8.52 -9.04
N GLY A 158 31.88 7.40 -9.76
CA GLY A 158 31.43 6.08 -9.30
C GLY A 158 31.80 4.98 -10.29
N GLU A 159 31.60 3.73 -9.90
CA GLU A 159 31.82 2.57 -10.78
C GLU A 159 30.76 2.56 -11.90
N PRO A 160 31.17 2.48 -13.18
CA PRO A 160 30.23 2.32 -14.29
C PRO A 160 29.40 1.04 -14.16
N ILE A 161 28.08 1.13 -14.35
CA ILE A 161 27.20 -0.04 -14.37
C ILE A 161 27.41 -0.79 -15.71
N PRO A 162 27.83 -2.07 -15.71
CA PRO A 162 28.24 -2.80 -16.92
C PRO A 162 27.03 -3.32 -17.71
N ILE A 163 26.15 -2.41 -18.14
CA ILE A 163 24.97 -2.69 -18.96
C ILE A 163 25.06 -1.90 -20.27
N ILE A 164 24.85 -2.61 -21.39
CA ILE A 164 24.78 -2.05 -22.74
C ILE A 164 23.31 -1.92 -23.11
N HIS A 165 22.92 -0.73 -23.58
CA HIS A 165 21.63 -0.47 -24.20
C HIS A 165 21.78 -0.47 -25.71
N TRP A 166 21.10 -1.37 -26.40
CA TRP A 166 21.19 -1.50 -27.86
C TRP A 166 20.17 -0.62 -28.58
N GLU A 167 20.42 -0.30 -29.84
CA GLU A 167 19.51 0.52 -30.66
C GLU A 167 18.14 -0.13 -30.90
N ASP A 168 18.06 -1.46 -30.79
CA ASP A 168 16.82 -2.23 -30.90
C ASP A 168 15.99 -2.24 -29.59
N GLY A 169 16.49 -1.60 -28.53
CA GLY A 169 15.85 -1.52 -27.21
C GLY A 169 16.16 -2.69 -26.27
N SER A 170 16.95 -3.68 -26.71
CA SER A 170 17.42 -4.76 -25.83
C SER A 170 18.55 -4.31 -24.90
N MET A 171 18.82 -5.11 -23.87
CA MET A 171 19.89 -4.86 -22.90
C MET A 171 20.72 -6.13 -22.69
N THR A 172 22.03 -5.96 -22.59
CA THR A 172 22.97 -7.04 -22.23
C THR A 172 24.00 -6.53 -21.23
N THR A 173 24.68 -7.43 -20.54
CA THR A 173 25.86 -7.09 -19.72
C THR A 173 27.10 -6.94 -20.61
N VAL A 174 28.09 -6.17 -20.14
CA VAL A 174 29.45 -6.21 -20.71
C VAL A 174 30.03 -7.63 -20.52
N PRO A 175 30.71 -8.23 -21.52
CA PRO A 175 31.38 -9.52 -21.36
C PRO A 175 32.42 -9.51 -20.23
N GLU A 176 32.57 -10.63 -19.53
CA GLU A 176 33.47 -10.73 -18.36
C GLU A 176 34.94 -10.48 -18.73
N ASP A 177 35.36 -10.86 -19.94
CA ASP A 177 36.70 -10.64 -20.48
C ASP A 177 36.95 -9.21 -20.96
N GLU A 178 35.90 -8.38 -21.05
CA GLU A 178 35.98 -6.94 -21.35
C GLU A 178 35.93 -6.06 -20.07
N LEU A 179 35.80 -6.66 -18.89
CA LEU A 179 35.87 -5.96 -17.61
C LEU A 179 37.34 -5.68 -17.19
N PRO A 180 37.61 -4.59 -16.45
CA PRO A 180 36.64 -3.62 -15.91
C PRO A 180 36.19 -2.58 -16.94
N LEU A 181 34.91 -2.19 -16.86
CA LEU A 181 34.43 -0.99 -17.55
C LEU A 181 34.99 0.25 -16.86
N LEU A 182 35.99 0.88 -17.49
CA LEU A 182 36.67 2.04 -16.91
C LEU A 182 35.81 3.30 -17.03
N LEU A 183 35.79 4.09 -15.95
CA LEU A 183 35.18 5.41 -15.95
C LEU A 183 36.01 6.33 -16.88
N PRO A 184 35.40 7.03 -17.85
CA PRO A 184 36.13 7.94 -18.75
C PRO A 184 36.75 9.09 -17.96
N GLU A 185 38.02 9.44 -18.20
CA GLU A 185 38.69 10.56 -17.52
C GLU A 185 38.05 11.92 -17.89
N THR A 186 37.93 12.85 -16.92
CA THR A 186 37.44 14.22 -17.14
C THR A 186 38.22 15.21 -16.27
N ASP A 187 38.42 16.42 -16.79
CA ASP A 187 39.01 17.56 -16.06
C ASP A 187 37.93 18.46 -15.41
N GLU A 188 36.65 18.25 -15.73
CA GLU A 188 35.50 19.00 -15.20
C GLU A 188 34.62 18.09 -14.33
N ILE A 189 34.55 18.36 -13.02
CA ILE A 189 33.73 17.64 -12.01
C ILE A 189 32.74 18.60 -11.35
#